data_AF-A0A969PGS1-F1
#
_entry.id   AF-A0A969PGS1-F1
#
_cell.length_a   1.000
_cell.length_b   1.000
_cell.length_c   1.000
_cell.angle_alpha   90.00
_cell.angle_beta   90.00
_cell.angle_gamma   90.00
#
_symmetry.space_group_name_H-M   'P 1'
#
loop_
_entity.id
_entity.type
_entity.pdbx_description
1 polymer ?
#
loop_
_entity_poly.entity_id
_entity_poly.type
_entity_poly.pdbx_seq_one_letter_code
_entity_poly.pdbx_strand_id
1 'polypeptide(L)'
;MTLTTQSNIQSPVSETIEQEKPIFIGGLQRSGTSLVRAIMGSHPSLAIYKSDLPLWTKFYKHKKDLDLNNLEVTKQLLDEIVADRKTLKIIGLTFDTEEILETLKDEPNITFGVLFKHLLKQYAKLIGRPRWGLKTPHNEFWSDAIFEAYPDAKMIHLIRDPRDVAVSVDSRGWDKPLEKPVVNGKNLPN
;
A
#
# COMPACT_ATOMS: atom_id res chain seq x y z
N MET A 1 -16.00 6.74 63.58
CA MET A 1 -15.87 5.40 62.95
C MET A 1 -16.91 5.33 61.85
N THR A 2 -16.63 5.26 60.55
CA THR A 2 -15.39 5.25 59.77
C THR A 2 -15.84 5.71 58.38
N LEU A 3 -15.21 6.74 57.83
CA LEU A 3 -15.44 7.21 56.46
C LEU A 3 -14.74 6.23 55.51
N THR A 4 -15.47 5.60 54.61
CA THR A 4 -14.87 4.75 53.56
C THR A 4 -14.93 5.48 52.23
N THR A 5 -13.80 6.05 51.87
CA THR A 5 -13.51 6.75 50.62
C THR A 5 -13.63 5.78 49.44
N GLN A 6 -14.53 6.04 48.49
CA GLN A 6 -14.51 5.37 47.19
C GLN A 6 -13.34 5.92 46.38
N SER A 7 -12.31 5.11 46.17
CA SER A 7 -11.20 5.40 45.26
C SER A 7 -11.68 5.20 43.82
N ASN A 8 -12.00 6.32 43.17
CA ASN A 8 -12.23 6.40 41.74
C ASN A 8 -10.90 6.17 41.00
N ILE A 9 -10.68 4.95 40.50
CA ILE A 9 -9.53 4.66 39.61
C ILE A 9 -9.94 5.12 38.21
N GLN A 10 -9.72 6.40 37.94
CA GLN A 10 -9.76 6.94 36.60
C GLN A 10 -8.51 6.45 35.86
N SER A 11 -8.68 5.51 34.93
CA SER A 11 -7.60 5.10 34.01
C SER A 11 -7.15 6.31 33.17
N PRO A 12 -5.83 6.48 32.93
CA PRO A 12 -5.33 7.67 32.25
C PRO A 12 -5.65 7.60 30.74
N VAL A 13 -6.36 8.63 30.29
CA VAL A 13 -6.30 9.26 28.96
C VAL A 13 -6.08 8.29 27.78
N SER A 14 -7.16 7.73 27.24
CA SER A 14 -7.15 7.26 25.86
C SER A 14 -7.32 8.47 24.95
N GLU A 15 -6.20 9.08 24.54
CA GLU A 15 -6.19 9.87 23.31
C GLU A 15 -6.76 8.97 22.21
N THR A 16 -7.86 9.41 21.59
CA THR A 16 -8.44 8.75 20.43
C THR A 16 -7.40 8.77 19.31
N ILE A 17 -6.58 7.71 19.21
CA ILE A 17 -5.78 7.44 18.02
C ILE A 17 -6.79 7.36 16.89
N GLU A 18 -6.71 8.30 15.94
CA GLU A 18 -7.59 8.31 14.78
C GLU A 18 -7.42 6.97 14.05
N GLN A 19 -8.43 6.12 14.14
CA GLN A 19 -8.39 4.76 13.57
C GLN A 19 -8.53 4.86 12.05
N GLU A 20 -7.41 4.74 11.33
CA GLU A 20 -7.35 4.82 9.86
C GLU A 20 -8.17 3.70 9.18
N LYS A 21 -8.27 2.52 9.82
CA LYS A 21 -8.96 1.30 9.33
C LYS A 21 -8.77 1.03 7.83
N PRO A 22 -7.54 1.07 7.29
CA PRO A 22 -7.33 0.88 5.87
C PRO A 22 -7.57 -0.58 5.45
N ILE A 23 -7.99 -0.76 4.20
CA ILE A 23 -8.20 -2.09 3.63
C ILE A 23 -7.08 -2.40 2.65
N PHE A 24 -6.36 -3.49 2.90
CA PHE A 24 -5.36 -4.02 1.99
C PHE A 24 -5.91 -5.25 1.28
N ILE A 25 -5.66 -5.33 -0.02
CA ILE A 25 -6.00 -6.50 -0.83
C ILE A 25 -4.70 -7.12 -1.33
N GLY A 26 -4.50 -8.39 -0.98
CA GLY A 26 -3.36 -9.20 -1.38
C GLY A 26 -3.80 -10.55 -1.97
N GLY A 27 -2.82 -11.36 -2.30
CA GLY A 27 -2.94 -12.66 -2.92
C GLY A 27 -2.06 -12.77 -4.15
N LEU A 28 -1.83 -14.01 -4.55
CA LEU A 28 -1.08 -14.37 -5.74
C LEU A 28 -1.65 -13.65 -6.98
N GLN A 29 -0.77 -13.32 -7.93
CA GLN A 29 -1.23 -12.83 -9.23
C GLN A 29 -2.19 -13.85 -9.86
N ARG A 30 -3.19 -13.35 -10.61
CA ARG A 30 -4.24 -14.15 -11.25
C ARG A 30 -5.32 -14.74 -10.32
N SER A 31 -5.26 -14.46 -9.01
CA SER A 31 -6.30 -14.88 -8.05
C SER A 31 -7.55 -13.97 -8.01
N GLY A 32 -7.75 -13.10 -9.00
CA GLY A 32 -8.92 -12.20 -9.02
C GLY A 32 -8.79 -10.94 -8.16
N THR A 33 -7.59 -10.59 -7.67
CA THR A 33 -7.37 -9.41 -6.82
C THR A 33 -7.83 -8.10 -7.48
N SER A 34 -7.70 -7.99 -8.80
CA SER A 34 -8.20 -6.84 -9.58
C SER A 34 -9.73 -6.76 -9.67
N LEU A 35 -10.43 -7.90 -9.64
CA LEU A 35 -11.89 -7.95 -9.62
C LEU A 35 -12.42 -7.49 -8.26
N VAL A 36 -11.86 -8.05 -7.16
CA VAL A 36 -12.24 -7.63 -5.80
C VAL A 36 -11.95 -6.15 -5.58
N ARG A 37 -10.79 -5.66 -6.04
CA ARG A 37 -10.49 -4.20 -6.06
C ARG A 37 -11.56 -3.40 -6.78
N ALA A 38 -12.05 -3.86 -7.94
CA ALA A 38 -13.07 -3.16 -8.70
C ALA A 38 -14.41 -3.11 -7.94
N ILE A 39 -14.83 -4.24 -7.35
CA ILE A 39 -16.05 -4.34 -6.54
C ILE A 39 -15.96 -3.44 -5.29
N MET A 40 -14.85 -3.50 -4.57
CA MET A 40 -14.69 -2.70 -3.35
C MET A 40 -14.51 -1.21 -3.65
N GLY A 41 -13.78 -0.88 -4.71
CA GLY A 41 -13.55 0.50 -5.15
C GLY A 41 -14.80 1.18 -5.74
N SER A 42 -15.88 0.45 -6.01
CA SER A 42 -17.18 1.06 -6.36
C SER A 42 -17.97 1.52 -5.14
N HIS A 43 -17.57 1.15 -3.92
CA HIS A 43 -18.25 1.55 -2.71
C HIS A 43 -18.06 3.06 -2.43
N PRO A 44 -19.12 3.82 -2.11
CA PRO A 44 -19.02 5.27 -2.03
C PRO A 44 -18.17 5.80 -0.87
N SER A 45 -17.81 4.94 0.09
CA SER A 45 -17.01 5.30 1.25
C SER A 45 -15.53 4.90 1.15
N LEU A 46 -15.08 4.26 0.07
CA LEU A 46 -13.75 3.65 0.01
C LEU A 46 -13.02 3.98 -1.29
N ALA A 47 -11.87 4.62 -1.18
CA ALA A 47 -10.92 4.80 -2.25
C ALA A 47 -9.95 3.63 -2.30
N ILE A 48 -9.91 2.90 -3.42
CA ILE A 48 -8.81 1.98 -3.72
C ILE A 48 -8.23 2.40 -5.06
N TYR A 49 -6.92 2.59 -5.12
CA TYR A 49 -6.23 3.00 -6.34
C TYR A 49 -6.61 2.08 -7.51
N LYS A 50 -6.95 2.66 -8.67
CA LYS A 50 -7.50 1.89 -9.81
C LYS A 50 -6.50 0.91 -10.43
N SER A 51 -5.21 1.15 -10.21
CA SER A 51 -4.10 0.32 -10.65
C SER A 51 -3.33 -0.24 -9.44
N ASP A 52 -2.36 -1.10 -9.69
CA ASP A 52 -1.38 -1.48 -8.68
C ASP A 52 -0.51 -0.26 -8.33
N LEU A 53 -0.40 0.04 -7.04
CA LEU A 53 0.46 1.07 -6.50
C LEU A 53 1.52 0.38 -5.62
N PRO A 54 2.74 0.13 -6.13
CA PRO A 54 3.67 -0.82 -5.53
C PRO A 54 4.44 -0.25 -4.32
N LEU A 55 3.72 0.36 -3.38
CA LEU A 55 4.28 1.02 -2.19
C LEU A 55 5.11 0.03 -1.37
N TRP A 56 4.50 -1.07 -0.93
CA TRP A 56 5.18 -2.09 -0.12
C TRP A 56 6.09 -3.00 -0.96
N THR A 57 5.60 -3.44 -2.11
CA THR A 57 6.26 -4.48 -2.93
C THR A 57 7.45 -3.99 -3.75
N LYS A 58 7.59 -2.68 -3.94
CA LYS A 58 8.74 -2.04 -4.61
C LYS A 58 9.43 -1.03 -3.69
N PHE A 59 8.73 0.03 -3.29
CA PHE A 59 9.40 1.16 -2.64
C PHE A 59 9.89 0.82 -1.24
N TYR A 60 9.02 0.31 -0.37
CA TYR A 60 9.43 -0.16 0.95
C TYR A 60 10.49 -1.27 0.83
N LYS A 61 10.22 -2.30 0.01
CA LYS A 61 11.17 -3.41 -0.23
C LYS A 61 12.60 -2.95 -0.53
N HIS A 62 12.76 -1.95 -1.39
CA HIS A 62 14.07 -1.54 -1.90
C HIS A 62 14.66 -0.31 -1.21
N LYS A 63 13.85 0.46 -0.46
CA LYS A 63 14.25 1.74 0.11
C LYS A 63 14.04 1.83 1.62
N LYS A 64 13.67 0.75 2.31
CA LYS A 64 13.38 0.73 3.77
C LYS A 64 14.48 1.33 4.66
N ASP A 65 15.73 1.37 4.19
CA ASP A 65 16.88 1.90 4.93
C ASP A 65 17.05 3.43 4.77
N LEU A 66 16.21 4.10 3.97
CA LEU A 66 16.19 5.56 3.86
C LEU A 66 15.67 6.21 5.14
N ASP A 67 16.33 7.28 5.56
CA ASP A 67 15.81 8.16 6.61
C ASP A 67 14.81 9.16 6.02
N LEU A 68 13.53 8.92 6.28
CA LEU A 68 12.44 9.76 5.78
C LEU A 68 12.18 10.99 6.65
N ASN A 69 12.86 11.16 7.79
CA ASN A 69 12.81 12.41 8.54
C ASN A 69 13.62 13.52 7.83
N ASN A 70 14.50 13.16 6.90
CA ASN A 70 15.08 14.10 5.96
C ASN A 70 14.06 14.40 4.84
N LEU A 71 13.46 15.61 4.89
CA LEU A 71 12.44 16.03 3.92
C LEU A 71 12.94 16.06 2.47
N GLU A 72 14.23 16.28 2.24
CA GLU A 72 14.79 16.22 0.88
C GLU A 72 14.78 14.78 0.34
N VAL A 73 15.19 13.82 1.17
CA VAL A 73 15.14 12.38 0.84
C VAL A 73 13.69 11.94 0.63
N THR A 74 12.79 12.36 1.51
CA THR A 74 11.35 12.06 1.40
C THR A 74 10.74 12.64 0.14
N LYS A 75 11.09 13.89 -0.22
CA LYS A 75 10.67 14.49 -1.49
C LYS A 75 11.16 13.69 -2.69
N GLN A 76 12.45 13.33 -2.72
CA GLN A 76 13.00 12.54 -3.82
C GLN A 76 12.29 11.18 -3.97
N LEU A 77 12.01 10.51 -2.85
CA LEU A 77 11.26 9.26 -2.86
C LEU A 77 9.82 9.47 -3.34
N LEU A 78 9.14 10.52 -2.89
CA LEU A 78 7.78 10.84 -3.29
C LEU A 78 7.70 11.13 -4.80
N ASP A 79 8.63 11.92 -5.32
CA ASP A 79 8.75 12.20 -6.76
C ASP A 79 9.00 10.91 -7.55
N GLU A 80 9.84 9.99 -7.03
CA GLU A 80 10.05 8.66 -7.65
C GLU A 80 8.76 7.81 -7.65
N ILE A 81 7.97 7.86 -6.57
CA ILE A 81 6.69 7.13 -6.45
C ILE A 81 5.69 7.68 -7.47
N VAL A 82 5.53 9.00 -7.54
CA VAL A 82 4.56 9.67 -8.43
C VAL A 82 4.95 9.47 -9.90
N ALA A 83 6.24 9.50 -10.23
CA ALA A 83 6.74 9.28 -11.58
C ALA A 83 6.69 7.81 -12.04
N ASP A 84 6.46 6.85 -11.15
CA ASP A 84 6.39 5.44 -11.53
C ASP A 84 5.23 5.18 -12.50
N ARG A 85 5.53 4.48 -13.59
CA ARG A 85 4.55 4.18 -14.65
C ARG A 85 3.31 3.45 -14.16
N LYS A 86 3.35 2.72 -13.03
CA LYS A 86 2.17 2.08 -12.44
C LYS A 86 1.34 3.05 -11.62
N THR A 87 1.99 4.06 -11.04
CA THR A 87 1.35 5.19 -10.35
C THR A 87 0.67 6.11 -11.36
N LEU A 88 1.30 6.50 -12.47
CA LEU A 88 0.75 7.41 -13.49
C LEU A 88 -0.49 6.89 -14.28
N LYS A 89 -1.01 5.70 -13.97
CA LYS A 89 -2.05 5.04 -14.77
C LYS A 89 -3.46 5.65 -14.66
N ILE A 90 -3.64 6.74 -13.91
CA ILE A 90 -4.95 7.39 -13.79
C ILE A 90 -4.96 8.69 -14.60
N ILE A 91 -5.69 8.65 -15.71
CA ILE A 91 -5.95 9.84 -16.55
C ILE A 91 -6.72 10.86 -15.72
N GLY A 92 -6.21 12.09 -15.65
CA GLY A 92 -6.89 13.24 -15.04
C GLY A 92 -6.75 13.38 -13.52
N LEU A 93 -5.88 12.59 -12.87
CA LEU A 93 -5.52 12.80 -11.46
C LEU A 93 -3.99 12.90 -11.33
N THR A 94 -3.53 13.99 -10.74
CA THR A 94 -2.13 14.21 -10.39
C THR A 94 -2.00 14.27 -8.88
N PHE A 95 -1.02 13.55 -8.33
CA PHE A 95 -0.62 13.74 -6.94
C PHE A 95 0.08 15.09 -6.83
N ASP A 96 -0.27 15.86 -5.80
CA ASP A 96 0.38 17.12 -5.47
C ASP A 96 1.45 16.80 -4.41
N THR A 97 2.69 16.68 -4.86
CA THR A 97 3.85 16.34 -4.03
C THR A 97 4.03 17.39 -2.94
N GLU A 98 3.87 18.67 -3.28
CA GLU A 98 4.04 19.79 -2.37
C GLU A 98 2.98 19.78 -1.26
N GLU A 99 1.72 19.51 -1.59
CA GLU A 99 0.65 19.32 -0.59
C GLU A 99 0.98 18.16 0.35
N ILE A 100 1.42 17.01 -0.16
CA ILE A 100 1.80 15.86 0.68
C ILE A 100 2.98 16.20 1.59
N LEU A 101 3.99 16.90 1.07
CA LEU A 101 5.14 17.31 1.88
C LEU A 101 4.73 18.26 2.99
N GLU A 102 3.78 19.16 2.73
CA GLU A 102 3.25 20.05 3.75
C GLU A 102 2.54 19.28 4.86
N THR A 103 1.66 18.33 4.51
CA THR A 103 0.95 17.52 5.52
C THR A 103 1.87 16.57 6.30
N LEU A 104 3.03 16.23 5.76
CA LEU A 104 4.04 15.42 6.46
C LEU A 104 4.81 16.21 7.53
N LYS A 105 4.87 17.54 7.46
CA LYS A 105 5.58 18.35 8.47
C LYS A 105 4.90 18.31 9.84
N ASP A 106 3.61 18.01 9.87
CA ASP A 106 2.83 17.88 11.10
C ASP A 106 3.03 16.52 11.79
N GLU A 107 3.72 15.58 11.15
CA GLU A 107 3.97 14.24 11.69
C GLU A 107 5.23 14.24 12.58
N PRO A 108 5.16 13.68 13.79
CA PRO A 108 6.30 13.68 14.73
C PRO A 108 7.46 12.80 14.24
N ASN A 109 7.19 11.81 13.40
CA ASN A 109 8.17 10.93 12.79
C ASN A 109 7.64 10.43 11.45
N ILE A 110 8.40 10.63 10.38
CA ILE A 110 7.99 10.22 9.04
C ILE A 110 8.51 8.80 8.80
N THR A 111 7.60 7.83 8.81
CA THR A 111 7.88 6.45 8.38
C THR A 111 7.33 6.18 6.99
N PHE A 112 7.67 5.03 6.40
CA PHE A 112 7.05 4.60 5.14
C PHE A 112 5.53 4.47 5.27
N GLY A 113 5.04 3.98 6.42
CA GLY A 113 3.61 3.95 6.73
C GLY A 113 3.02 5.36 6.67
N VAL A 114 3.62 6.32 7.35
CA VAL A 114 3.14 7.71 7.35
C VAL A 114 3.15 8.30 5.92
N LEU A 115 4.24 8.18 5.17
CA LEU A 115 4.32 8.65 3.79
C LEU A 115 3.23 8.04 2.90
N PHE A 116 3.05 6.71 2.96
CA PHE A 116 2.06 6.00 2.16
C PHE A 116 0.62 6.36 2.55
N LYS A 117 0.36 6.59 3.84
CA LYS A 117 -0.93 7.09 4.35
C LYS A 117 -1.28 8.42 3.72
N HIS A 118 -0.36 9.40 3.75
CA HIS A 118 -0.60 10.73 3.19
C HIS A 118 -0.86 10.69 1.68
N LEU A 119 -0.07 9.90 0.94
CA LEU A 119 -0.30 9.66 -0.50
C LEU A 119 -1.71 9.08 -0.76
N LEU A 120 -2.12 8.05 0.00
CA LEU A 120 -3.42 7.40 -0.18
C LEU A 120 -4.60 8.26 0.30
N LYS A 121 -4.41 9.09 1.33
CA LYS A 121 -5.39 10.09 1.78
C LYS A 121 -5.57 11.20 0.76
N GLN A 122 -4.51 11.69 0.12
CA GLN A 122 -4.64 12.64 -0.99
C GLN A 122 -5.44 12.03 -2.14
N TYR A 123 -5.14 10.78 -2.52
CA TYR A 123 -5.95 10.09 -3.53
C TYR A 123 -7.43 10.00 -3.14
N ALA A 124 -7.73 9.61 -1.90
CA ALA A 124 -9.09 9.51 -1.39
C ALA A 124 -9.82 10.87 -1.41
N LYS A 125 -9.12 11.94 -1.01
CA LYS A 125 -9.60 13.34 -1.08
C LYS A 125 -9.94 13.73 -2.52
N LEU A 126 -9.04 13.48 -3.47
CA LEU A 126 -9.24 13.80 -4.89
C LEU A 126 -10.47 13.13 -5.50
N ILE A 127 -10.85 11.95 -5.03
CA ILE A 127 -12.05 11.23 -5.50
C ILE A 127 -13.25 11.32 -4.55
N GLY A 128 -13.19 12.18 -3.53
CA GLY A 128 -14.29 12.45 -2.61
C GLY A 128 -14.70 11.26 -1.74
N ARG A 129 -13.73 10.46 -1.28
CA ARG A 129 -13.97 9.27 -0.45
C ARG A 129 -13.34 9.43 0.93
N PRO A 130 -14.06 9.05 2.01
CA PRO A 130 -13.60 9.26 3.38
C PRO A 130 -12.58 8.24 3.86
N ARG A 131 -12.52 7.05 3.24
CA ARG A 131 -11.56 5.99 3.60
C ARG A 131 -10.69 5.63 2.42
N TRP A 132 -9.53 5.09 2.70
CA TRP A 132 -8.58 4.62 1.71
C TRP A 132 -8.26 3.14 1.89
N GLY A 133 -7.72 2.54 0.84
CA GLY A 133 -7.28 1.17 0.80
C GLY A 133 -6.29 0.97 -0.34
N LEU A 134 -5.57 -0.14 -0.28
CA LEU A 134 -4.51 -0.45 -1.24
C LEU A 134 -4.65 -1.88 -1.73
N LYS A 135 -4.72 -2.03 -3.05
CA LYS A 135 -4.53 -3.33 -3.70
C LYS A 135 -3.23 -3.30 -4.46
N THR A 136 -2.35 -4.24 -4.12
CA THR A 136 -1.21 -4.62 -4.93
C THR A 136 -1.02 -6.13 -4.73
N PRO A 137 -0.90 -6.94 -5.80
CA PRO A 137 -0.56 -8.35 -5.64
C PRO A 137 0.69 -8.50 -4.78
N HIS A 138 0.76 -9.53 -3.94
CA HIS A 138 1.88 -9.77 -3.03
C HIS A 138 1.97 -8.86 -1.80
N ASN A 139 0.96 -8.02 -1.53
CA ASN A 139 0.89 -7.29 -0.26
C ASN A 139 0.86 -8.22 0.96
N GLU A 140 0.37 -9.46 0.81
CA GLU A 140 0.35 -10.48 1.87
C GLU A 140 1.75 -10.79 2.42
N PHE A 141 2.80 -10.69 1.59
CA PHE A 141 4.20 -10.88 2.01
C PHE A 141 4.76 -9.70 2.83
N TRP A 142 4.03 -8.59 2.87
CA TRP A 142 4.37 -7.39 3.63
C TRP A 142 3.35 -7.11 4.74
N SER A 143 2.53 -8.10 5.09
CA SER A 143 1.45 -7.95 6.07
C SER A 143 1.97 -7.52 7.44
N ASP A 144 3.11 -8.05 7.91
CA ASP A 144 3.71 -7.65 9.19
C ASP A 144 4.04 -6.14 9.20
N ALA A 145 4.77 -5.65 8.19
CA ALA A 145 5.12 -4.23 8.08
C ALA A 145 3.88 -3.33 7.89
N ILE A 146 2.84 -3.84 7.21
CA ILE A 146 1.56 -3.14 7.05
C ILE A 146 0.83 -3.03 8.39
N PHE A 147 0.75 -4.10 9.18
CA PHE A 147 0.08 -4.10 10.48
C PHE A 147 0.88 -3.36 11.56
N GLU A 148 2.21 -3.34 11.45
CA GLU A 148 3.06 -2.48 12.27
C GLU A 148 2.79 -1.00 11.99
N ALA A 149 2.70 -0.62 10.70
CA ALA A 149 2.36 0.74 10.31
C ALA A 149 0.90 1.13 10.61
N TYR A 150 -0.03 0.16 10.53
CA TYR A 150 -1.46 0.37 10.68
C TYR A 150 -2.10 -0.77 11.50
N PRO A 151 -2.08 -0.70 12.84
CA PRO A 151 -2.55 -1.77 13.71
C PRO A 151 -4.04 -2.15 13.53
N ASP A 152 -4.84 -1.25 13.00
CA ASP A 152 -6.27 -1.43 12.76
C ASP A 152 -6.62 -1.79 11.31
N ALA A 153 -5.60 -2.01 10.46
CA ALA A 153 -5.79 -2.42 9.07
C ALA A 153 -6.53 -3.76 8.96
N LYS A 154 -7.16 -3.97 7.80
CA LYS A 154 -7.74 -5.26 7.41
C LYS A 154 -7.10 -5.74 6.12
N MET A 155 -6.59 -6.97 6.13
CA MET A 155 -6.05 -7.64 4.94
C MET A 155 -7.09 -8.61 4.37
N ILE A 156 -7.40 -8.46 3.09
CA ILE A 156 -8.18 -9.42 2.31
C ILE A 156 -7.17 -10.21 1.47
N HIS A 157 -6.88 -11.43 1.92
CA HIS A 157 -5.99 -12.36 1.23
C HIS A 157 -6.80 -13.27 0.30
N LEU A 158 -6.68 -13.05 -1.01
CA LEU A 158 -7.37 -13.87 -2.00
C LEU A 158 -6.59 -15.16 -2.29
N ILE A 159 -7.29 -16.28 -2.13
CA ILE A 159 -6.80 -17.61 -2.50
C ILE A 159 -7.64 -18.11 -3.67
N ARG A 160 -6.97 -18.62 -4.70
CA ARG A 160 -7.57 -19.28 -5.86
C ARG A 160 -6.89 -20.62 -6.05
N ASP A 161 -7.58 -21.59 -6.64
CA ASP A 161 -7.00 -22.89 -6.99
C ASP A 161 -5.66 -22.68 -7.74
N PRO A 162 -4.56 -23.31 -7.30
CA PRO A 162 -3.25 -23.10 -7.91
C PRO A 162 -3.20 -23.55 -9.37
N ARG A 163 -4.02 -24.53 -9.78
CA ARG A 163 -4.11 -25.00 -11.17
C ARG A 163 -4.70 -23.94 -12.07
N ASP A 164 -5.78 -23.30 -11.62
CA ASP A 164 -6.40 -22.16 -12.30
C ASP A 164 -5.44 -20.98 -12.44
N VAL A 165 -4.66 -20.71 -11.39
CA VAL A 165 -3.64 -19.65 -11.42
C VAL A 165 -2.58 -20.00 -12.46
N ALA A 166 -2.04 -21.22 -12.44
CA ALA A 166 -1.03 -21.67 -13.39
C ALA A 166 -1.51 -21.54 -14.85
N VAL A 167 -2.70 -22.06 -15.16
CA VAL A 167 -3.31 -21.94 -16.50
C VAL A 167 -3.49 -20.47 -16.90
N SER A 168 -3.89 -19.59 -15.97
CA SER A 168 -4.03 -18.16 -16.28
C SER A 168 -2.69 -17.42 -16.44
N VAL A 169 -1.61 -17.87 -15.80
CA VAL A 169 -0.27 -17.30 -15.98
C VAL A 169 0.28 -17.71 -17.35
N ASP A 170 0.18 -19.00 -17.69
CA ASP A 170 0.58 -19.57 -18.98
C ASP A 170 -0.17 -18.89 -20.14
N SER A 171 -1.49 -18.72 -20.03
CA SER A 171 -2.29 -18.04 -21.06
C SER A 171 -1.89 -16.57 -21.30
N ARG A 172 -1.10 -15.97 -20.40
CA ARG A 172 -0.58 -14.60 -20.51
C ARG A 172 0.88 -14.57 -20.99
N GLY A 173 1.53 -15.73 -21.14
CA GLY A 173 2.96 -15.87 -21.43
C GLY A 173 3.85 -15.33 -20.31
N TRP A 174 3.37 -15.34 -19.07
CA TRP A 174 4.09 -14.83 -17.90
C TRP A 174 4.97 -15.88 -17.23
N ASP A 175 4.85 -17.12 -17.65
CA ASP A 175 5.65 -18.28 -17.26
C ASP A 175 6.83 -18.55 -18.21
N LYS A 176 6.92 -17.81 -19.33
CA LYS A 176 8.03 -17.98 -20.27
C LYS A 176 9.34 -17.55 -19.60
N PRO A 177 10.36 -18.42 -19.53
CA PRO A 177 11.70 -17.98 -19.14
C PRO A 177 12.10 -16.84 -20.09
N LEU A 178 12.68 -15.77 -19.54
CA LEU A 178 13.28 -14.71 -20.34
C LEU A 178 14.13 -15.37 -21.42
N GLU A 179 13.83 -15.12 -22.70
CA GLU A 179 14.69 -15.60 -23.78
C GLU A 179 16.12 -15.12 -23.45
N LYS A 180 17.05 -16.07 -23.25
CA LYS A 180 18.45 -15.72 -23.03
C LYS A 180 18.85 -14.85 -24.23
N PRO A 181 19.46 -13.66 -24.04
CA PRO A 181 19.95 -12.89 -25.16
C PRO A 181 20.88 -13.79 -25.98
N VAL A 182 20.52 -14.01 -27.24
CA VAL A 182 21.28 -14.83 -28.16
C VAL A 182 22.52 -14.03 -28.54
N VAL A 183 23.66 -14.31 -27.90
CA VAL A 183 24.97 -13.81 -28.36
C VAL A 183 25.54 -14.88 -29.29
N ASN A 184 25.73 -14.52 -30.57
CA ASN A 184 26.34 -15.39 -31.59
C ASN A 184 25.65 -16.76 -31.81
N GLY A 185 24.32 -16.82 -31.75
CA GLY A 185 23.54 -17.96 -32.26
C GLY A 185 23.68 -19.28 -31.49
N LYS A 186 24.24 -19.29 -30.28
CA LYS A 186 24.37 -20.50 -29.45
C LYS A 186 23.85 -20.27 -28.05
N ASN A 187 22.89 -21.10 -27.63
CA ASN A 187 22.45 -21.17 -26.24
C ASN A 187 23.60 -21.71 -25.37
N LEU A 188 23.89 -21.05 -24.25
CA LEU A 188 24.85 -21.55 -23.26
C LEU A 188 24.30 -22.83 -22.59
N PRO A 189 25.11 -23.89 -22.45
CA PRO A 189 24.71 -25.14 -21.82
C PRO A 189 24.44 -24.96 -20.31
N ASN A 190 23.69 -25.92 -19.75
CA ASN A 190 23.27 -25.98 -18.34
C ASN A 190 24.45 -26.09 -17.38
#